data_AF-A0A1M2VR31-F1
#
_entry.id   AF-A0A1M2VR31-F1
#
_cell.length_a   1.000
_cell.length_b   1.000
_cell.length_c   1.000
_cell.angle_alpha   90.00
_cell.angle_beta   90.00
_cell.angle_gamma   90.00
#
_symmetry.space_group_name_H-M   'P 1'
#
loop_
_entity.id
_entity.type
_entity.pdbx_description
1 polymer ?
#
loop_
_entity_poly.entity_id
_entity_poly.type
_entity_poly.pdbx_seq_one_letter_code
_entity_poly.pdbx_strand_id
1 'polypeptide(L)'
;MKLDIPVTRSISPGACISAGDVDMASPTAWASLPGRPRTSESRRPSFSVCNAPVTYPPSAWRVHHGTYIAFQLDTAAAAENAGFADGSKEKDAICKLKVHRYIGLVVESYAQPSDDNTRWLEELVVLFVGADPPEPQGTEQLYMPIAPLKARKYVGRDSPIQTKTIFPWADLLQWTTFGACLQIQELHASRLNFDLDEDELDRCGQRFAADKSNMEASSPLVWAQPKVNALKPTLLPLPATVWCDIRPTKSVEYGKDPQKFVEEVWKVERTIQELHAERERQRSAAEQERQRLAAEQESQQLRLRLAAEQESRQLLLGSAAEQEEPMCE
;
A
#
# COMPACT_ATOMS: atom_id res chain seq x y z
N MET A 1 4.89 -56.66 26.48
CA MET A 1 5.91 -55.66 26.82
C MET A 1 5.17 -54.39 27.24
N LYS A 2 5.18 -54.07 28.54
CA LYS A 2 4.46 -52.93 29.13
C LYS A 2 5.47 -51.79 29.27
N LEU A 3 5.15 -50.64 28.70
CA LEU A 3 5.93 -49.41 28.82
C LEU A 3 5.37 -48.61 30.00
N ASP A 4 6.20 -48.41 31.02
CA ASP A 4 5.91 -47.56 32.19
C ASP A 4 6.03 -46.09 31.80
N ILE A 5 4.97 -45.32 32.04
CA ILE A 5 4.90 -43.87 31.87
C ILE A 5 5.13 -43.23 33.24
N PRO A 6 6.20 -42.44 33.47
CA PRO A 6 6.34 -41.70 34.72
C PRO A 6 5.40 -40.49 34.75
N VAL A 7 4.65 -40.41 35.84
CA VAL A 7 3.68 -39.37 36.21
C VAL A 7 4.37 -38.03 36.49
N THR A 8 3.72 -36.97 36.02
CA THR A 8 3.98 -35.53 36.18
C THR A 8 4.20 -35.07 37.63
N ARG A 9 5.12 -34.13 37.85
CA ARG A 9 5.19 -33.30 39.06
C ARG A 9 4.69 -31.89 38.77
N SER A 10 3.86 -31.38 39.67
CA SER A 10 3.29 -30.04 39.68
C SER A 10 4.34 -28.99 40.05
N ILE A 11 4.42 -27.91 39.28
CA ILE A 11 5.20 -26.72 39.60
C ILE A 11 4.23 -25.74 40.27
N SER A 12 4.43 -25.48 41.57
CA SER A 12 3.63 -24.53 42.34
C SER A 12 4.27 -23.13 42.29
N PRO A 13 3.47 -22.04 42.27
CA PRO A 13 3.95 -20.67 42.12
C PRO A 13 4.36 -20.07 43.49
N GLY A 14 5.57 -19.56 43.60
CA GLY A 14 6.00 -18.70 44.71
C GLY A 14 7.03 -17.70 44.17
N ALA A 15 7.17 -16.48 44.69
CA ALA A 15 6.46 -15.72 45.69
C ALA A 15 6.92 -14.27 45.48
N CYS A 16 6.01 -13.33 45.62
CA CYS A 16 6.26 -11.90 45.43
C CYS A 16 7.26 -11.39 46.49
N ILE A 17 8.27 -10.65 46.05
CA ILE A 17 9.19 -9.95 46.95
C ILE A 17 8.49 -8.68 47.40
N SER A 18 7.96 -8.68 48.63
CA SER A 18 7.37 -7.49 49.25
C SER A 18 8.49 -6.57 49.73
N ALA A 19 8.39 -5.30 49.36
CA ALA A 19 9.22 -4.22 49.89
C ALA A 19 8.84 -3.96 51.35
N GLY A 20 9.61 -4.53 52.27
CA GLY A 20 9.40 -4.37 53.70
C GLY A 20 10.34 -5.27 54.46
N ASP A 21 11.63 -4.91 54.46
CA ASP A 21 12.60 -5.22 55.53
C ASP A 21 13.98 -4.71 55.09
N VAL A 22 14.19 -3.40 55.23
CA VAL A 22 15.53 -2.89 55.53
C VAL A 22 15.38 -2.00 56.75
N ASP A 23 15.87 -2.53 57.86
CA ASP A 23 15.83 -1.91 59.17
C ASP A 23 16.48 -0.53 59.18
N MET A 24 15.69 0.42 59.67
CA MET A 24 16.10 1.73 60.13
C MET A 24 16.78 1.59 61.50
N ALA A 25 18.08 1.85 61.57
CA ALA A 25 18.75 2.25 62.81
C ALA A 25 19.16 3.72 62.71
N SER A 26 18.79 4.47 63.75
CA SER A 26 18.61 5.92 63.80
C SER A 26 19.88 6.68 64.34
N PRO A 27 19.80 7.93 64.86
CA PRO A 27 20.40 9.10 64.19
C PRO A 27 21.30 9.96 65.12
N THR A 28 22.42 10.54 64.65
CA THR A 28 23.00 11.72 65.34
C THR A 28 23.89 12.54 64.40
N ALA A 29 23.40 13.70 63.96
CA ALA A 29 24.16 14.94 63.75
C ALA A 29 23.25 16.02 63.13
N TRP A 30 22.49 16.70 63.99
CA TRP A 30 21.90 18.00 63.69
C TRP A 30 22.80 19.07 64.32
N ALA A 31 23.36 19.94 63.50
CA ALA A 31 23.71 21.33 63.81
C ALA A 31 24.40 21.91 62.55
N SER A 32 24.12 23.08 61.99
CA SER A 32 23.21 24.18 62.32
C SER A 32 23.40 25.18 61.17
N LEU A 33 22.36 25.68 60.51
CA LEU A 33 22.33 27.08 60.02
C LEU A 33 20.87 27.56 59.87
N PRO A 34 20.46 28.64 60.58
CA PRO A 34 19.14 29.25 60.46
C PRO A 34 19.14 30.42 59.46
N GLY A 35 18.12 30.54 58.61
CA GLY A 35 18.10 31.64 57.62
C GLY A 35 16.90 31.83 56.68
N ARG A 36 15.84 31.00 56.73
CA ARG A 36 14.49 31.27 56.15
C ARG A 36 14.44 31.58 54.62
N PRO A 37 13.24 31.79 54.02
CA PRO A 37 12.47 30.79 53.30
C PRO A 37 12.54 30.95 51.76
N ARG A 38 12.57 29.84 51.02
CA ARG A 38 12.06 29.82 49.64
C ARG A 38 11.01 28.74 49.50
N THR A 39 9.78 29.21 49.39
CA THR A 39 8.61 28.45 48.97
C THR A 39 8.83 27.82 47.60
N SER A 40 8.71 26.49 47.54
CA SER A 40 8.11 25.73 46.43
C SER A 40 8.40 26.22 45.00
N GLU A 41 9.59 25.93 44.47
CA GLU A 41 9.66 25.57 43.05
C GLU A 41 9.31 24.09 42.94
N SER A 42 8.02 23.87 42.69
CA SER A 42 7.51 22.63 42.13
C SER A 42 8.34 22.31 40.89
N ARG A 43 9.35 21.46 41.05
CA ARG A 43 9.90 20.66 39.95
C ARG A 43 8.76 19.75 39.50
N ARG A 44 7.84 20.29 38.69
CA ARG A 44 7.04 19.46 37.81
C ARG A 44 8.06 18.76 36.91
N PRO A 45 8.21 17.44 36.96
CA PRO A 45 8.84 16.77 35.85
C PRO A 45 7.91 17.00 34.66
N SER A 46 8.27 17.94 33.80
CA SER A 46 7.71 18.05 32.46
C SER A 46 8.22 16.86 31.68
N PHE A 47 7.70 15.67 31.99
CA PHE A 47 7.69 14.59 31.03
C PHE A 47 6.74 15.06 29.93
N SER A 48 7.32 15.70 28.93
CA SER A 48 6.68 15.85 27.63
C SER A 48 6.36 14.44 27.15
N VAL A 49 5.08 14.06 27.21
CA VAL A 49 4.54 12.77 26.72
C VAL A 49 4.59 12.70 25.18
N CYS A 50 5.28 13.64 24.52
CA CYS A 50 5.36 13.71 23.06
C CYS A 50 6.20 12.60 22.41
N ASN A 51 6.90 11.76 23.19
CA ASN A 51 7.68 10.62 22.71
C ASN A 51 7.27 9.30 23.37
N ALA A 52 5.99 9.12 23.73
CA ALA A 52 5.52 7.76 24.00
C ALA A 52 5.73 6.95 22.71
N PRO A 53 6.44 5.80 22.73
CA PRO A 53 6.51 4.94 21.57
C PRO A 53 5.08 4.66 21.12
N VAL A 54 4.79 4.89 19.84
CA VAL A 54 3.47 4.62 19.27
C VAL A 54 3.14 3.17 19.57
N THR A 55 2.26 2.93 20.53
CA THR A 55 1.81 1.60 20.88
C THR A 55 0.82 1.18 19.80
N TYR A 56 1.31 0.41 18.85
CA TYR A 56 0.48 -0.20 17.83
C TYR A 56 -0.54 -1.13 18.52
N PRO A 57 -1.85 -0.99 18.23
CA PRO A 57 -2.78 -1.99 18.71
C PRO A 57 -2.42 -3.33 18.05
N PRO A 58 -2.52 -4.47 18.77
CA PRO A 58 -2.21 -5.79 18.21
C PRO A 58 -2.99 -6.13 16.93
N SER A 59 -4.12 -5.45 16.69
CA SER A 59 -4.93 -5.59 15.49
C SER A 59 -4.41 -4.81 14.27
N ALA A 60 -3.47 -3.87 14.45
CA ALA A 60 -2.93 -3.05 13.37
C ALA A 60 -1.68 -3.64 12.70
N TRP A 61 -1.01 -4.59 13.37
CA TRP A 61 0.23 -5.19 12.87
C TRP A 61 0.11 -6.72 12.92
N ARG A 62 -0.44 -7.29 11.85
CA ARG A 62 -0.92 -8.68 11.81
C ARG A 62 0.03 -9.60 11.06
N VAL A 63 0.80 -9.06 10.11
CA VAL A 63 1.80 -9.80 9.35
C VAL A 63 3.17 -9.26 9.71
N HIS A 64 4.06 -10.15 10.16
CA HIS A 64 5.41 -9.80 10.58
C HIS A 64 6.43 -9.99 9.46
N HIS A 65 7.59 -9.36 9.61
CA HIS A 65 8.75 -9.64 8.76
C HIS A 65 9.22 -11.09 8.99
N GLY A 66 9.74 -11.72 7.93
CA GLY A 66 10.10 -13.14 7.93
C GLY A 66 8.94 -14.09 7.62
N THR A 67 7.71 -13.60 7.49
CA THR A 67 6.56 -14.41 7.12
C THR A 67 6.44 -14.56 5.60
N TYR A 68 6.25 -15.78 5.12
CA TYR A 68 5.80 -16.03 3.75
C TYR A 68 4.29 -15.82 3.64
N ILE A 69 3.90 -15.02 2.64
CA ILE A 69 2.49 -14.74 2.34
C ILE A 69 2.18 -15.05 0.88
N ALA A 70 0.92 -15.35 0.64
CA ALA A 70 0.34 -15.34 -0.67
C ALA A 70 -0.37 -14.00 -0.87
N PHE A 71 -0.28 -13.42 -2.06
CA PHE A 71 -0.91 -12.12 -2.32
C PHE A 71 -1.37 -11.99 -3.76
N GLN A 72 -2.28 -11.06 -3.98
CA GLN A 72 -2.86 -10.74 -5.28
C GLN A 72 -3.19 -9.25 -5.29
N LEU A 73 -3.05 -8.60 -6.44
CA LEU A 73 -3.47 -7.22 -6.60
C LEU A 73 -4.98 -7.10 -6.39
N ASP A 74 -5.40 -6.18 -5.53
CA ASP A 74 -6.82 -5.88 -5.33
C ASP A 74 -7.27 -4.85 -6.37
N THR A 75 -7.82 -5.36 -7.47
CA THR A 75 -8.33 -4.53 -8.57
C THR A 75 -9.53 -3.68 -8.16
N ALA A 76 -10.31 -4.11 -7.17
CA ALA A 76 -11.48 -3.37 -6.70
C ALA A 76 -11.03 -2.15 -5.90
N ALA A 77 -10.12 -2.35 -4.94
CA ALA A 77 -9.51 -1.26 -4.18
C ALA A 77 -8.66 -0.34 -5.07
N ALA A 78 -7.97 -0.86 -6.10
CA ALA A 78 -7.28 -0.04 -7.08
C ALA A 78 -8.24 0.90 -7.83
N ALA A 79 -9.42 0.41 -8.23
CA ALA A 79 -10.44 1.21 -8.89
C ALA A 79 -11.07 2.26 -7.94
N GLU A 80 -11.27 1.90 -6.66
CA GLU A 80 -11.76 2.82 -5.63
C GLU A 80 -10.75 3.94 -5.36
N ASN A 81 -9.47 3.60 -5.21
CA ASN A 81 -8.39 4.57 -5.02
C ASN A 81 -8.23 5.51 -6.22
N ALA A 82 -8.59 5.06 -7.43
CA ALA A 82 -8.66 5.91 -8.63
C ALA A 82 -9.92 6.80 -8.67
N GLY A 83 -10.85 6.69 -7.71
CA GLY A 83 -12.05 7.52 -7.61
C GLY A 83 -13.18 7.11 -8.55
N PHE A 84 -13.22 5.84 -8.98
CA PHE A 84 -14.35 5.28 -9.70
C PHE A 84 -15.45 4.84 -8.73
N ALA A 85 -16.70 5.22 -9.02
CA ALA A 85 -17.84 4.92 -8.15
C ALA A 85 -18.25 3.45 -8.20
N ASP A 86 -18.89 2.98 -7.13
CA ASP A 86 -19.49 1.64 -7.08
C ASP A 86 -20.52 1.43 -8.19
N GLY A 87 -20.44 0.29 -8.87
CA GLY A 87 -21.30 -0.06 -10.01
C GLY A 87 -21.04 0.75 -11.29
N SER A 88 -19.98 1.55 -11.34
CA SER A 88 -19.56 2.23 -12.58
C SER A 88 -18.98 1.22 -13.59
N LYS A 89 -19.14 1.52 -14.88
CA LYS A 89 -18.60 0.67 -15.96
C LYS A 89 -17.07 0.62 -15.91
N GLU A 90 -16.46 1.71 -15.47
CA GLU A 90 -15.03 1.90 -15.29
C GLU A 90 -14.49 0.98 -14.19
N LYS A 91 -15.13 0.99 -13.01
CA LYS A 91 -14.79 0.06 -11.92
C LYS A 91 -14.95 -1.39 -12.38
N ASP A 92 -16.06 -1.71 -13.04
CA ASP A 92 -16.29 -3.06 -13.59
C ASP A 92 -15.22 -3.49 -14.60
N ALA A 93 -14.72 -2.57 -15.43
CA ALA A 93 -13.67 -2.86 -16.40
C ALA A 93 -12.35 -3.22 -15.70
N ILE A 94 -11.98 -2.49 -14.64
CA ILE A 94 -10.77 -2.76 -13.86
C ILE A 94 -10.92 -4.07 -13.09
N CYS A 95 -12.07 -4.31 -12.45
CA CYS A 95 -12.33 -5.56 -11.70
C CYS A 95 -12.35 -6.82 -12.58
N LYS A 96 -12.59 -6.68 -13.89
CA LYS A 96 -12.54 -7.81 -14.85
C LYS A 96 -11.11 -8.19 -15.25
N LEU A 97 -10.11 -7.39 -14.87
CA LEU A 97 -8.72 -7.70 -15.18
C LEU A 97 -8.31 -8.97 -14.44
N LYS A 98 -7.90 -9.98 -15.19
CA LYS A 98 -7.34 -11.21 -14.63
C LYS A 98 -5.99 -10.90 -14.01
N VAL A 99 -5.91 -11.08 -12.70
CA VAL A 99 -4.70 -11.01 -11.89
C VAL A 99 -4.41 -12.38 -11.28
N HIS A 100 -3.13 -12.71 -11.08
CA HIS A 100 -2.73 -13.98 -10.48
C HIS A 100 -2.37 -13.82 -9.01
N ARG A 101 -2.36 -14.95 -8.29
CA ARG A 101 -1.87 -15.00 -6.92
C ARG A 101 -0.38 -15.35 -6.92
N TYR A 102 0.42 -14.63 -6.16
CA TYR A 102 1.86 -14.80 -6.05
C TYR A 102 2.22 -15.19 -4.62
N ILE A 103 3.44 -15.68 -4.41
CA ILE A 103 4.01 -15.89 -3.08
C ILE A 103 5.16 -14.90 -2.89
N GLY A 104 5.28 -14.34 -1.70
CA GLY A 104 6.37 -13.48 -1.32
C GLY A 104 6.81 -13.67 0.12
N LEU A 105 8.07 -13.34 0.40
CA LEU A 105 8.58 -13.20 1.76
C LEU A 105 8.45 -11.74 2.19
N VAL A 106 7.83 -11.48 3.33
CA VAL A 106 7.78 -10.16 3.94
C VAL A 106 9.16 -9.83 4.53
N VAL A 107 9.81 -8.78 4.05
CA VAL A 107 11.10 -8.29 4.58
C VAL A 107 10.95 -7.07 5.47
N GLU A 108 9.94 -6.25 5.22
CA GLU A 108 9.59 -5.12 6.07
C GLU A 108 8.07 -5.08 6.23
N SER A 109 7.59 -4.70 7.41
CA SER A 109 6.17 -4.58 7.72
C SER A 109 5.94 -3.35 8.57
N TYR A 110 5.01 -2.51 8.13
CA TYR A 110 4.72 -1.21 8.70
C TYR A 110 3.22 -1.10 8.97
N ALA A 111 2.88 -0.37 10.03
CA ALA A 111 1.52 0.06 10.28
C ALA A 111 1.53 1.58 10.43
N GLN A 112 0.72 2.27 9.64
CA GLN A 112 0.56 3.72 9.73
C GLN A 112 -0.91 4.09 9.91
N PRO A 113 -1.25 5.11 10.71
CA PRO A 113 -2.61 5.62 10.76
C PRO A 113 -2.99 6.18 9.37
N SER A 114 -4.22 5.97 8.95
CA SER A 114 -4.75 6.60 7.75
C SER A 114 -4.86 8.12 7.92
N ASP A 115 -4.95 8.87 6.82
CA ASP A 115 -5.03 10.34 6.84
C ASP A 115 -6.21 10.87 7.68
N ASP A 116 -7.31 10.12 7.72
CA ASP A 116 -8.50 10.42 8.51
C ASP A 116 -8.42 9.89 9.96
N ASN A 117 -7.32 9.22 10.34
CA ASN A 117 -7.08 8.54 11.61
C ASN A 117 -8.16 7.52 12.00
N THR A 118 -8.96 7.04 11.05
CA THR A 118 -10.05 6.10 11.34
C THR A 118 -9.59 4.64 11.32
N ARG A 119 -8.53 4.34 10.56
CA ARG A 119 -8.00 2.99 10.38
C ARG A 119 -6.48 2.97 10.39
N TRP A 120 -5.94 1.77 10.53
CA TRP A 120 -4.51 1.51 10.33
C TRP A 120 -4.31 0.91 8.95
N LEU A 121 -3.40 1.51 8.19
CA LEU A 121 -2.93 1.01 6.91
C LEU A 121 -1.71 0.13 7.20
N GLU A 122 -1.84 -1.15 6.88
CA GLU A 122 -0.76 -2.12 7.01
C GLU A 122 -0.06 -2.26 5.66
N GLU A 123 1.25 -2.01 5.65
CA GLU A 123 2.08 -2.01 4.45
C GLU A 123 3.20 -3.03 4.58
N LEU A 124 3.38 -3.84 3.55
CA LEU A 124 4.36 -4.92 3.51
C LEU A 124 5.32 -4.70 2.35
N VAL A 125 6.61 -4.75 2.61
CA VAL A 125 7.61 -4.90 1.54
C VAL A 125 7.88 -6.37 1.38
N VAL A 126 7.55 -6.90 0.20
CA VAL A 126 7.70 -8.32 -0.09
C VAL A 126 8.76 -8.57 -1.15
N LEU A 127 9.53 -9.63 -0.97
CA LEU A 127 10.37 -10.24 -2.01
C LEU A 127 9.58 -11.34 -2.68
N PHE A 128 9.52 -11.33 -4.01
CA PHE A 128 8.80 -12.37 -4.73
C PHE A 128 9.47 -13.76 -4.51
N VAL A 129 8.67 -14.82 -4.64
CA VAL A 129 9.15 -16.22 -4.68
C VAL A 129 8.63 -16.93 -5.93
N GLY A 130 9.49 -17.66 -6.62
CA GLY A 130 9.08 -18.47 -7.76
C GLY A 130 10.23 -19.22 -8.43
N ALA A 131 9.99 -19.70 -9.64
CA ALA A 131 10.70 -20.90 -10.12
C ALA A 131 11.99 -20.61 -10.88
N ASP A 132 11.99 -19.56 -11.69
CA ASP A 132 13.06 -19.30 -12.65
C ASP A 132 13.67 -17.92 -12.42
N PRO A 133 14.98 -17.75 -12.61
CA PRO A 133 15.59 -16.43 -12.49
C PRO A 133 14.98 -15.48 -13.54
N PRO A 134 14.83 -14.18 -13.22
CA PRO A 134 14.23 -13.23 -14.15
C PRO A 134 15.15 -13.03 -15.37
N GLU A 135 14.57 -12.78 -16.54
CA GLU A 135 15.30 -12.75 -17.82
C GLU A 135 16.40 -11.68 -18.02
N PRO A 136 16.56 -10.58 -17.24
CA PRO A 136 17.73 -9.73 -17.43
C PRO A 136 19.01 -10.44 -16.95
N GLN A 137 19.91 -10.76 -17.89
CA GLN A 137 21.28 -11.19 -17.58
C GLN A 137 21.97 -10.17 -16.68
N GLY A 138 22.73 -10.64 -15.68
CA GLY A 138 23.37 -9.78 -14.67
C GLY A 138 22.60 -9.66 -13.35
N THR A 139 21.40 -10.24 -13.25
CA THR A 139 20.59 -10.28 -12.03
C THR A 139 20.88 -11.50 -11.15
N GLU A 140 21.89 -12.31 -11.51
CA GLU A 140 22.21 -13.58 -10.84
C GLU A 140 22.64 -13.40 -9.39
N GLN A 141 23.12 -12.20 -9.05
CA GLN A 141 23.52 -11.84 -7.70
C GLN A 141 22.33 -11.34 -6.86
N LEU A 142 21.13 -11.21 -7.44
CA LEU A 142 19.97 -10.55 -6.83
C LEU A 142 18.86 -11.53 -6.48
N TYR A 143 19.18 -12.82 -6.41
CA TYR A 143 18.27 -13.83 -5.89
C TYR A 143 19.00 -14.75 -4.93
N MET A 144 18.25 -15.23 -3.94
CA MET A 144 18.65 -16.24 -2.99
C MET A 144 17.81 -17.49 -3.25
N PRO A 145 18.42 -18.66 -3.43
CA PRO A 145 17.64 -19.88 -3.59
C PRO A 145 17.01 -20.33 -2.28
N ILE A 146 15.91 -21.05 -2.34
CA ILE A 146 15.23 -21.67 -1.19
C ILE A 146 15.50 -23.17 -1.19
N ALA A 147 15.90 -23.72 -0.03
CA ALA A 147 16.10 -25.15 0.14
C ALA A 147 14.75 -25.92 0.15
N PRO A 148 14.73 -27.20 -0.28
CA PRO A 148 15.84 -27.94 -0.86
C PRO A 148 16.06 -27.59 -2.34
N LEU A 149 17.33 -27.45 -2.72
CA LEU A 149 17.74 -27.37 -4.12
C LEU A 149 18.14 -28.76 -4.63
N LYS A 150 17.56 -29.19 -5.73
CA LYS A 150 18.14 -30.22 -6.59
C LYS A 150 19.47 -29.68 -7.11
N ALA A 151 20.50 -30.52 -7.12
CA ALA A 151 21.89 -30.20 -7.42
C ALA A 151 22.19 -29.71 -8.86
N ARG A 152 21.32 -28.92 -9.49
CA ARG A 152 21.60 -28.22 -10.74
C ARG A 152 22.26 -26.88 -10.44
N LYS A 153 23.52 -26.76 -10.88
CA LYS A 153 24.37 -25.57 -11.04
C LYS A 153 23.79 -24.25 -10.50
N TYR A 154 23.63 -24.13 -9.19
CA TYR A 154 23.53 -22.83 -8.57
C TYR A 154 24.91 -22.18 -8.62
N VAL A 155 25.00 -21.01 -9.25
CA VAL A 155 26.23 -20.21 -9.36
C VAL A 155 26.03 -18.89 -8.58
N GLY A 156 25.34 -18.94 -7.46
CA GLY A 156 25.22 -17.78 -6.58
C GLY A 156 26.22 -17.83 -5.41
N ARG A 157 26.43 -16.68 -4.78
CA ARG A 157 27.43 -16.50 -3.70
C ARG A 157 27.06 -17.18 -2.39
N ASP A 158 25.77 -17.33 -2.10
CA ASP A 158 25.29 -17.63 -0.75
C ASP A 158 24.62 -19.00 -0.65
N SER A 159 24.64 -19.57 0.55
CA SER A 159 23.88 -20.79 0.85
C SER A 159 22.38 -20.55 0.67
N PRO A 160 21.61 -21.57 0.24
CA PRO A 160 20.16 -21.45 0.12
C PRO A 160 19.50 -21.11 1.45
N ILE A 161 18.40 -20.36 1.40
CA ILE A 161 17.50 -20.09 2.53
C ILE A 161 17.00 -21.42 3.06
N GLN A 162 17.34 -21.73 4.30
CA GLN A 162 16.78 -22.89 4.96
C GLN A 162 15.35 -22.54 5.39
N THR A 163 14.40 -23.41 5.08
CA THR A 163 13.02 -23.25 5.52
C THR A 163 12.56 -24.53 6.19
N LYS A 164 12.03 -24.40 7.41
CA LYS A 164 11.33 -25.49 8.11
C LYS A 164 9.90 -25.67 7.59
N THR A 165 9.42 -24.68 6.85
CA THR A 165 8.09 -24.62 6.30
C THR A 165 7.93 -25.68 5.21
N ILE A 166 6.78 -26.36 5.18
CA ILE A 166 6.42 -27.22 4.04
C ILE A 166 6.09 -26.29 2.87
N PHE A 167 7.14 -25.80 2.21
CA PHE A 167 7.01 -24.88 1.10
C PHE A 167 6.34 -25.61 -0.07
N PRO A 168 5.34 -25.01 -0.75
CA PRO A 168 4.57 -25.68 -1.78
C PRO A 168 5.40 -26.22 -2.96
N TRP A 169 6.58 -25.64 -3.23
CA TRP A 169 7.42 -26.05 -4.36
C TRP A 169 8.89 -26.19 -3.95
N ALA A 170 9.55 -27.21 -4.50
CA ALA A 170 11.00 -27.37 -4.42
C ALA A 170 11.69 -26.54 -5.51
N ASP A 171 12.99 -26.28 -5.36
CA ASP A 171 13.84 -25.61 -6.36
C ASP A 171 13.44 -24.16 -6.67
N LEU A 172 12.97 -23.42 -5.66
CA LEU A 172 12.55 -22.03 -5.85
C LEU A 172 13.66 -21.03 -5.59
N LEU A 173 13.48 -19.85 -6.18
CA LEU A 173 14.28 -18.68 -6.00
C LEU A 173 13.43 -17.58 -5.35
N GLN A 174 14.06 -16.88 -4.41
CA GLN A 174 13.55 -15.65 -3.84
C GLN A 174 14.37 -14.49 -4.41
N TRP A 175 13.70 -13.45 -4.90
CA TRP A 175 14.39 -12.36 -5.56
C TRP A 175 14.51 -11.18 -4.61
N THR A 176 15.74 -10.76 -4.29
CA THR A 176 16.03 -9.74 -3.28
C THR A 176 15.74 -8.32 -3.76
N THR A 177 15.76 -8.10 -5.07
CA THR A 177 15.50 -6.79 -5.68
C THR A 177 14.21 -6.74 -6.50
N PHE A 178 13.49 -7.86 -6.57
CA PHE A 178 12.23 -7.97 -7.29
C PHE A 178 11.16 -8.19 -6.24
N GLY A 179 10.47 -7.11 -5.90
CA GLY A 179 9.54 -7.05 -4.79
C GLY A 179 8.36 -6.13 -5.07
N ALA A 180 7.52 -5.93 -4.08
CA ALA A 180 6.45 -4.94 -4.13
C ALA A 180 6.21 -4.37 -2.74
N CYS A 181 5.86 -3.09 -2.67
CA CYS A 181 5.20 -2.55 -1.50
C CYS A 181 3.70 -2.86 -1.65
N LEU A 182 3.12 -3.56 -0.69
CA LEU A 182 1.72 -3.97 -0.69
C LEU A 182 1.00 -3.26 0.45
N GLN A 183 -0.16 -2.68 0.17
CA GLN A 183 -1.09 -2.18 1.19
C GLN A 183 -2.22 -3.19 1.37
N ILE A 184 -2.37 -3.74 2.58
CA ILE A 184 -3.36 -4.78 2.85
C ILE A 184 -4.77 -4.18 2.85
N GLN A 185 -5.58 -4.58 1.88
CA GLN A 185 -7.02 -4.26 1.81
C GLN A 185 -7.85 -5.36 2.46
N GLU A 186 -7.50 -6.61 2.17
CA GLU A 186 -8.12 -7.79 2.75
C GLU A 186 -7.04 -8.77 3.23
N LEU A 187 -7.21 -9.28 4.46
CA LEU A 187 -6.30 -10.25 5.08
C LEU A 187 -7.04 -11.54 5.43
N HIS A 188 -6.61 -12.64 4.82
CA HIS A 188 -7.04 -13.98 5.17
C HIS A 188 -6.02 -14.62 6.12
N ALA A 189 -6.32 -14.51 7.41
CA ALA A 189 -5.50 -15.10 8.46
C ALA A 189 -5.47 -16.64 8.37
N SER A 190 -4.36 -17.22 8.80
CA SER A 190 -4.15 -18.66 8.90
C SER A 190 -3.85 -19.06 10.34
N ARG A 191 -4.16 -20.29 10.71
CA ARG A 191 -3.69 -20.90 11.97
C ARG A 191 -2.27 -21.47 11.85
N LEU A 192 -1.79 -21.60 10.62
CA LEU A 192 -0.46 -22.08 10.30
C LEU A 192 0.44 -20.88 10.02
N ASN A 193 1.65 -20.95 10.56
CA ASN A 193 2.66 -19.94 10.37
C ASN A 193 3.72 -20.46 9.38
N PHE A 194 4.12 -19.59 8.47
CA PHE A 194 5.07 -19.89 7.40
C PHE A 194 6.25 -18.93 7.54
N ASP A 195 6.87 -18.93 8.72
CA ASP A 195 7.93 -17.98 9.07
C ASP A 195 9.31 -18.57 8.81
N LEU A 196 10.26 -17.70 8.50
CA LEU A 196 11.68 -18.00 8.57
C LEU A 196 12.13 -18.22 10.02
N ASP A 197 13.17 -19.03 10.18
CA ASP A 197 13.90 -19.10 11.43
C ASP A 197 14.63 -17.78 11.70
N GLU A 198 14.84 -17.42 12.97
CA GLU A 198 15.50 -16.16 13.36
C GLU A 198 16.87 -15.99 12.69
N ASP A 199 17.70 -17.04 12.64
CA ASP A 199 19.01 -17.01 11.98
C ASP A 199 18.91 -16.71 10.47
N GLU A 200 17.86 -17.23 9.81
CA GLU A 200 17.61 -17.03 8.39
C GLU A 200 17.01 -15.65 8.11
N LEU A 201 16.19 -15.16 9.04
CA LEU A 201 15.60 -13.84 8.99
C LEU A 201 16.68 -12.75 9.04
N ASP A 202 17.61 -12.84 9.98
CA ASP A 202 18.73 -11.90 10.11
C ASP A 202 19.61 -11.92 8.86
N ARG A 203 19.89 -13.11 8.33
CA ARG A 203 20.67 -13.29 7.10
C ARG A 203 19.98 -12.68 5.89
N CYS A 204 18.68 -12.91 5.74
CA CYS A 204 17.88 -12.33 4.66
C CYS A 204 17.81 -10.79 4.78
N GLY A 205 17.65 -10.26 6.00
CA GLY A 205 17.62 -8.82 6.26
C GLY A 205 18.94 -8.13 5.90
N GLN A 206 20.07 -8.71 6.32
CA GLN A 206 21.40 -8.21 5.94
C GLN A 206 21.61 -8.20 4.43
N ARG A 207 21.16 -9.26 3.75
CA ARG A 207 21.27 -9.33 2.29
C ARG A 207 20.40 -8.28 1.61
N PHE A 208 19.14 -8.15 2.02
CA PHE A 208 18.24 -7.15 1.47
C PHE A 208 18.80 -5.73 1.62
N ALA A 209 19.33 -5.38 2.79
CA ALA A 209 19.97 -4.09 3.04
C ALA A 209 21.20 -3.85 2.15
N ALA A 210 22.03 -4.88 1.95
CA ALA A 210 23.20 -4.81 1.08
C ALA A 210 22.82 -4.62 -0.38
N ASP A 211 21.81 -5.34 -0.87
CA ASP A 211 21.34 -5.24 -2.25
C ASP A 211 20.69 -3.87 -2.51
N LYS A 212 19.90 -3.35 -1.56
CA LYS A 212 19.36 -1.98 -1.61
C LYS A 212 20.48 -0.94 -1.70
N SER A 213 21.49 -1.05 -0.84
CA SER A 213 22.66 -0.16 -0.85
C SER A 213 23.45 -0.25 -2.16
N ASN A 214 23.62 -1.45 -2.71
CA ASN A 214 24.29 -1.67 -3.99
C ASN A 214 23.49 -1.06 -5.15
N MET A 215 22.16 -1.15 -5.14
CA MET A 215 21.31 -0.52 -6.15
C MET A 215 21.40 1.00 -6.10
N GLU A 216 21.43 1.60 -4.90
CA GLU A 216 21.57 3.04 -4.71
C GLU A 216 22.96 3.55 -5.13
N ALA A 217 24.02 2.75 -4.91
CA ALA A 217 25.41 3.11 -5.22
C ALA A 217 25.85 2.81 -6.66
N SER A 218 25.14 1.95 -7.39
CA SER A 218 25.51 1.52 -8.73
C SER A 218 25.28 2.59 -9.80
N SER A 219 26.14 2.62 -10.83
CA SER A 219 25.98 3.51 -11.99
C SER A 219 24.63 3.29 -12.69
N PRO A 220 23.90 4.36 -13.07
CA PRO A 220 22.59 4.27 -13.73
C PRO A 220 22.58 3.39 -14.99
N LEU A 221 23.71 3.18 -15.66
CA LEU A 221 23.77 2.47 -16.95
C LEU A 221 23.35 0.99 -16.89
N VAL A 222 23.58 0.29 -15.77
CA VAL A 222 23.17 -1.13 -15.61
C VAL A 222 21.71 -1.24 -15.16
N TRP A 223 21.28 -0.35 -14.27
CA TRP A 223 19.94 -0.36 -13.68
C TRP A 223 18.90 0.46 -14.47
N ALA A 224 19.32 1.32 -15.40
CA ALA A 224 18.44 2.10 -16.25
C ALA A 224 17.82 1.27 -17.39
N GLN A 225 18.18 0.00 -17.52
CA GLN A 225 17.46 -0.88 -18.44
C GLN A 225 15.98 -0.87 -18.06
N PRO A 226 15.07 -0.53 -18.99
CA PRO A 226 13.64 -0.41 -18.70
C PRO A 226 13.08 -1.66 -18.05
N LYS A 227 13.56 -2.84 -18.44
CA LYS A 227 13.18 -4.13 -17.84
C LYS A 227 13.61 -4.24 -16.38
N VAL A 228 14.84 -3.87 -16.04
CA VAL A 228 15.34 -3.92 -14.66
C VAL A 228 14.66 -2.86 -13.78
N ASN A 229 14.44 -1.67 -14.33
CA ASN A 229 13.69 -0.62 -13.63
C ASN A 229 12.22 -1.01 -13.38
N ALA A 230 11.55 -1.64 -14.34
CA ALA A 230 10.18 -2.13 -14.18
C ALA A 230 10.05 -3.20 -13.08
N LEU A 231 11.16 -3.84 -12.76
CA LEU A 231 11.24 -4.93 -11.81
C LEU A 231 11.67 -4.48 -10.40
N LYS A 232 12.00 -3.20 -10.23
CA LYS A 232 12.25 -2.62 -8.90
C LYS A 232 10.97 -2.66 -8.07
N PRO A 233 11.08 -2.81 -6.74
CA PRO A 233 9.91 -2.74 -5.88
C PRO A 233 9.20 -1.41 -6.09
N THR A 234 7.90 -1.46 -6.37
CA THR A 234 7.07 -0.26 -6.44
C THR A 234 7.20 0.47 -5.12
N LEU A 235 7.71 1.70 -5.13
CA LEU A 235 7.83 2.52 -3.92
C LEU A 235 6.45 2.95 -3.39
N LEU A 236 5.45 2.98 -4.27
CA LEU A 236 4.07 3.24 -3.91
C LEU A 236 3.40 1.93 -3.46
N PRO A 237 2.75 1.91 -2.28
CA PRO A 237 1.99 0.76 -1.81
C PRO A 237 0.87 0.38 -2.80
N LEU A 238 0.90 -0.86 -3.27
CA LEU A 238 -0.12 -1.43 -4.16
C LEU A 238 -1.24 -2.06 -3.32
N PRO A 239 -2.52 -1.74 -3.56
CA PRO A 239 -3.62 -2.37 -2.85
C PRO A 239 -3.63 -3.88 -3.14
N ALA A 240 -3.67 -4.69 -2.09
CA ALA A 240 -3.55 -6.14 -2.23
C ALA A 240 -4.46 -6.90 -1.26
N THR A 241 -4.92 -8.06 -1.74
CA THR A 241 -5.47 -9.13 -0.91
C THR A 241 -4.33 -10.05 -0.49
N VAL A 242 -4.23 -10.36 0.80
CA VAL A 242 -3.15 -11.15 1.39
C VAL A 242 -3.71 -12.39 2.08
N TRP A 243 -3.06 -13.53 1.90
CA TRP A 243 -3.34 -14.80 2.58
C TRP A 243 -2.11 -15.27 3.33
N CYS A 244 -2.27 -15.56 4.63
CA CYS A 244 -1.20 -16.15 5.44
C CYS A 244 -1.01 -17.66 5.19
N ASP A 245 -1.93 -18.32 4.48
CA ASP A 245 -1.77 -19.72 4.05
C ASP A 245 -1.28 -19.77 2.60
N ILE A 246 -0.02 -20.17 2.43
CA ILE A 246 0.65 -20.22 1.11
C ILE A 246 0.51 -21.58 0.41
N ARG A 247 -0.19 -22.55 1.02
CA ARG A 247 -0.27 -23.91 0.46
C ARG A 247 -1.08 -23.90 -0.84
N PRO A 248 -0.74 -24.78 -1.81
CA PRO A 248 -1.48 -24.87 -3.05
C PRO A 248 -2.86 -25.46 -2.75
N THR A 249 -3.91 -24.73 -3.14
CA THR A 249 -5.28 -25.26 -3.13
C THR A 249 -5.64 -25.71 -4.54
N LYS A 250 -6.48 -26.75 -4.69
CA LYS A 250 -6.81 -27.34 -6.01
C LYS A 250 -7.41 -26.34 -7.01
N SER A 251 -7.92 -25.22 -6.53
CA SER A 251 -8.57 -24.16 -7.32
C SER A 251 -7.67 -22.95 -7.61
N VAL A 252 -6.46 -22.89 -7.05
CA VAL A 252 -5.59 -21.71 -7.16
C VAL A 252 -4.24 -22.10 -7.72
N GLU A 253 -3.97 -21.65 -8.93
CA GLU A 253 -2.64 -21.70 -9.54
C GLU A 253 -1.91 -20.39 -9.23
N TYR A 254 -0.74 -20.51 -8.61
CA TYR A 254 0.09 -19.36 -8.30
C TYR A 254 0.96 -18.97 -9.49
N GLY A 255 1.06 -17.66 -9.74
CA GLY A 255 2.08 -17.10 -10.61
C GLY A 255 3.47 -17.34 -10.02
N LYS A 256 4.39 -17.83 -10.86
CA LYS A 256 5.79 -18.12 -10.49
C LYS A 256 6.80 -17.18 -11.13
N ASP A 257 6.31 -16.25 -11.94
CA ASP A 257 7.11 -15.33 -12.73
C ASP A 257 6.81 -13.90 -12.26
N PRO A 258 7.79 -13.22 -11.61
CA PRO A 258 7.62 -11.84 -11.16
C PRO A 258 7.32 -10.86 -12.29
N GLN A 259 7.78 -11.15 -13.52
CA GLN A 259 7.52 -10.25 -14.66
C GLN A 259 6.03 -10.17 -14.96
N LYS A 260 5.29 -11.27 -14.82
CA LYS A 260 3.83 -11.28 -14.99
C LYS A 260 3.13 -10.41 -13.96
N PHE A 261 3.61 -10.36 -12.72
CA PHE A 261 3.05 -9.46 -11.71
C PHE A 261 3.25 -7.99 -12.13
N VAL A 262 4.45 -7.63 -12.58
CA VAL A 262 4.74 -6.28 -13.07
C VAL A 262 3.84 -5.93 -14.27
N GLU A 263 3.68 -6.86 -15.21
CA GLU A 263 2.77 -6.69 -16.35
C GLU A 263 1.32 -6.45 -15.91
N GLU A 264 0.85 -7.18 -14.90
CA GLU A 264 -0.48 -7.00 -14.31
C GLU A 264 -0.66 -5.61 -13.69
N VAL A 265 0.33 -5.14 -12.91
CA VAL A 265 0.31 -3.79 -12.33
C VAL A 265 0.24 -2.74 -13.44
N TRP A 266 1.11 -2.83 -14.44
CA TRP A 266 1.15 -1.88 -15.55
C TRP A 266 -0.14 -1.90 -16.37
N LYS A 267 -0.75 -3.07 -16.54
CA LYS A 267 -2.03 -3.22 -17.21
C LYS A 267 -3.14 -2.51 -16.46
N VAL A 268 -3.17 -2.63 -15.13
CA VAL A 268 -4.15 -1.95 -14.28
C VAL A 268 -3.94 -0.43 -14.33
N GLU A 269 -2.71 0.04 -14.14
CA GLU A 269 -2.38 1.47 -14.22
C GLU A 269 -2.76 2.08 -15.58
N ARG A 270 -2.41 1.40 -16.67
CA ARG A 270 -2.76 1.83 -18.03
C ARG A 270 -4.28 1.91 -18.21
N THR A 271 -5.00 0.89 -17.76
CA THR A 271 -6.48 0.86 -17.86
C THR A 271 -7.09 2.04 -17.08
N ILE A 272 -6.59 2.33 -15.88
CA ILE A 272 -7.03 3.47 -15.07
C ILE A 272 -6.78 4.80 -15.83
N GLN A 273 -5.57 4.98 -16.38
CA GLN A 273 -5.22 6.18 -17.14
C GLN A 273 -6.10 6.38 -18.38
N GLU A 274 -6.35 5.30 -19.13
CA GLU A 274 -7.21 5.32 -20.33
C GLU A 274 -8.65 5.72 -19.98
N LEU A 275 -9.20 5.17 -18.89
CA LEU A 275 -10.55 5.49 -18.42
C LEU A 275 -10.67 6.93 -17.92
N HIS A 276 -9.66 7.46 -17.22
CA HIS A 276 -9.63 8.88 -16.85
C HIS A 276 -9.58 9.79 -18.08
N ALA A 277 -8.73 9.46 -19.06
CA ALA A 277 -8.63 10.23 -20.30
C ALA A 277 -9.95 10.21 -21.08
N GLU A 278 -10.65 9.08 -21.12
CA GLU A 278 -11.98 8.98 -21.73
C GLU A 278 -13.02 9.85 -21.01
N ARG A 279 -13.05 9.79 -19.67
CA ARG A 279 -13.97 10.60 -18.84
C ARG A 279 -13.77 12.09 -19.07
N GLU A 280 -12.54 12.55 -19.15
CA GLU A 280 -12.23 13.96 -19.42
C GLU A 280 -12.64 14.37 -20.84
N ARG A 281 -12.43 13.52 -21.86
CA ARG A 281 -12.94 13.79 -23.22
C ARG A 281 -14.45 13.93 -23.24
N GLN A 282 -15.17 13.05 -22.53
CA GLN A 282 -16.63 13.11 -22.44
C GLN A 282 -17.11 14.39 -21.74
N ARG A 283 -16.43 14.81 -20.66
CA ARG A 283 -16.70 16.07 -19.96
C ARG A 283 -16.50 17.28 -20.87
N SER A 284 -15.37 17.36 -21.57
CA SER A 284 -15.08 18.46 -22.49
C SER A 284 -16.08 18.51 -23.65
N ALA A 285 -16.46 17.36 -24.21
CA ALA A 285 -17.46 17.31 -25.28
C ALA A 285 -18.83 17.79 -24.82
N ALA A 286 -19.29 17.35 -23.65
CA ALA A 286 -20.56 17.78 -23.06
C ALA A 286 -20.55 19.29 -22.72
N GLU A 287 -19.41 19.83 -22.28
CA GLU A 287 -19.27 21.26 -22.02
C GLU A 287 -19.32 22.09 -23.31
N GLN A 288 -18.61 21.65 -24.36
CA GLN A 288 -18.67 22.30 -25.68
C GLN A 288 -20.08 22.27 -26.28
N GLU A 289 -20.80 21.16 -26.14
CA GLU A 289 -22.19 21.06 -26.58
C GLU A 289 -23.11 22.01 -25.80
N ARG A 290 -22.95 22.09 -24.46
CA ARG A 290 -23.68 23.06 -23.63
C ARG A 290 -23.40 24.50 -24.04
N GLN A 291 -22.14 24.85 -24.29
CA GLN A 291 -21.75 26.18 -24.74
C GLN A 291 -22.34 26.51 -26.12
N ARG A 292 -22.33 25.55 -27.05
CA ARG A 292 -22.94 25.70 -28.37
C ARG A 292 -24.46 25.92 -28.28
N LEU A 293 -25.15 25.13 -27.46
CA LEU A 293 -26.59 25.29 -27.24
C LEU A 293 -26.93 26.64 -26.58
N ALA A 294 -26.12 27.07 -25.61
CA ALA A 294 -26.29 28.38 -24.96
C ALA A 294 -26.10 29.54 -25.95
N ALA A 295 -25.04 29.49 -26.78
CA ALA A 295 -24.79 30.50 -27.82
C ALA A 295 -25.90 30.53 -28.88
N GLU A 296 -26.45 29.36 -29.25
CA GLU A 296 -27.59 29.29 -30.16
C GLU A 296 -28.86 29.89 -29.56
N GLN A 297 -29.15 29.60 -28.29
CA GLN A 297 -30.27 30.21 -27.57
C GLN A 297 -30.12 31.74 -27.45
N GLU A 298 -28.92 32.23 -27.14
CA GLU A 298 -28.65 33.67 -27.08
C GLU A 298 -28.85 34.32 -28.46
N SER A 299 -28.35 33.69 -29.54
CA SER A 299 -28.57 34.16 -30.90
C SER A 299 -30.05 34.20 -31.28
N GLN A 300 -30.84 33.20 -30.89
CA GLN A 300 -32.28 33.17 -31.10
C GLN A 300 -33.00 34.28 -30.32
N GLN A 301 -32.64 34.50 -29.06
CA GLN A 301 -33.21 35.59 -28.25
C GLN A 301 -32.90 36.96 -28.85
N LEU A 302 -31.68 37.18 -29.34
CA LEU A 302 -31.29 38.42 -30.02
C LEU A 302 -32.11 38.63 -31.30
N ARG A 303 -32.33 37.58 -32.10
CA ARG A 303 -33.18 37.67 -33.30
C ARG A 303 -34.63 38.04 -32.96
N LEU A 304 -35.21 37.44 -31.93
CA LEU A 304 -36.57 37.77 -31.47
C LEU A 304 -36.67 39.22 -30.97
N ARG A 305 -35.67 39.70 -30.23
CA ARG A 305 -35.62 41.11 -29.78
C ARG A 305 -35.54 42.08 -30.95
N LEU A 306 -34.66 41.81 -31.92
CA LEU A 306 -34.52 42.63 -33.12
C LEU A 306 -35.81 42.64 -33.95
N ALA A 307 -36.49 41.51 -34.08
CA ALA A 307 -37.78 41.43 -34.76
C ALA A 307 -38.85 42.29 -34.06
N ALA A 308 -38.94 42.20 -32.72
CA ALA A 308 -39.88 43.01 -31.93
C ALA A 308 -39.57 44.52 -32.03
N GLU A 309 -38.29 44.91 -32.04
CA GLU A 309 -37.89 46.31 -32.24
C GLU A 309 -38.25 46.83 -33.64
N GLN A 310 -38.09 46.00 -34.68
CA GLN A 310 -38.48 46.36 -36.04
C GLN A 310 -39.99 46.55 -36.18
N GLU A 311 -40.78 45.67 -35.57
CA GLU A 311 -42.25 45.76 -35.56
C GLU A 311 -42.72 47.04 -34.84
N SER A 312 -42.12 47.35 -33.68
CA SER A 312 -42.42 48.58 -32.94
C SER A 312 -42.09 49.85 -33.75
N ARG A 313 -40.99 49.86 -34.50
CA ARG A 313 -40.65 50.99 -35.39
C ARG A 313 -41.62 51.16 -36.55
N GLN A 314 -42.09 50.06 -37.15
CA GLN A 314 -43.08 50.13 -38.25
C GLN A 314 -44.41 50.71 -37.78
N LEU A 315 -44.87 50.34 -36.57
CA LEU A 315 -46.09 50.89 -35.97
C LEU A 315 -46.00 52.41 -35.75
N LEU A 316 -44.86 52.91 -35.28
CA LEU A 316 -44.63 54.36 -35.08
C LEU A 316 -44.61 55.14 -36.41
N LEU A 317 -44.05 54.56 -37.47
CA LEU A 317 -44.03 55.20 -38.80
C LEU A 317 -45.40 55.17 -39.48
N GLY A 318 -46.18 54.10 -39.28
CA GLY A 318 -47.56 54.00 -39.77
C GLY A 318 -48.50 55.04 -39.15
N SER A 319 -48.37 55.34 -37.85
CA SER A 319 -49.20 56.37 -37.20
C SER A 319 -48.81 57.80 -37.60
N ALA A 320 -47.57 58.03 -38.05
CA ALA A 320 -47.13 59.34 -38.52
C ALA A 320 -47.65 59.67 -39.92
N ALA A 321 -47.88 58.65 -40.77
CA ALA A 321 -48.40 58.84 -42.13
C ALA A 321 -49.91 59.16 -42.17
N GLU A 322 -50.68 58.78 -41.14
CA GLU A 322 -52.12 59.10 -41.06
C GLU A 322 -52.42 60.52 -40.54
N GLN A 323 -51.41 61.32 -40.16
CA GLN A 323 -51.59 62.72 -39.73
C GLN A 323 -51.37 63.77 -40.82
N GLU A 324 -51.05 63.37 -42.06
CA GLU A 324 -50.99 64.28 -43.22
C GLU A 324 -52.25 64.12 -44.09
N GLU A 325 -53.42 64.53 -43.58
CA GLU A 325 -54.54 64.88 -44.49
C GLU A 325 -54.32 66.30 -45.03
N PRO A 326 -54.26 66.49 -46.37
CA PRO A 326 -54.14 67.81 -46.95
C PRO A 326 -55.48 68.55 -46.77
N MET A 327 -55.45 69.65 -46.01
CA MET A 327 -56.48 70.68 -46.11
C MET A 327 -56.58 71.12 -47.58
N CYS A 328 -57.62 70.69 -48.27
CA CYS A 328 -58.03 71.28 -49.54
C CYS A 328 -58.79 72.58 -49.25
N GLU A 329 -58.34 73.64 -49.93
CA GLU A 329 -58.91 75.00 -49.95
C GLU A 329 -60.35 75.07 -50.47
#